data_AF-A0A392N8D5-F1
#
_entry.id   AF-A0A392N8D5-F1
#
_cell.length_a   1.000
_cell.length_b   1.000
_cell.length_c   1.000
_cell.angle_alpha   90.00
_cell.angle_beta   90.00
_cell.angle_gamma   90.00
#
_symmetry.space_group_name_H-M   'P 1'
#
loop_
_entity.id
_entity.type
_entity.pdbx_description
1 polymer ?
#
loop_
_entity_poly.entity_id
_entity_poly.type
_entity_poly.pdbx_seq_one_letter_code
_entity_poly.pdbx_strand_id
1 'polypeptide(L)'
;MVREFQSVIGKETRKQALEKWDGKPDVVIACVGTGSNAMGMFHEFIHDSDVRLVGVEAAGLGLESGRHSSTLMKGEVGVYHGAISYLLQDDDGQIIQPHSIAAGMEYPGVGPQLSFLKESGRAEFCVATDEEALD
;
A
#
# COMPACT_ATOMS: atom_id res chain seq x y z
N MET A 1 -8.65 6.36 12.70
CA MET A 1 -7.71 6.90 13.70
C MET A 1 -6.28 6.95 13.16
N VAL A 2 -5.63 5.82 12.81
CA VAL A 2 -4.23 5.83 12.31
C VAL A 2 -4.01 6.77 11.12
N ARG A 3 -4.89 6.72 10.10
CA ARG A 3 -4.85 7.67 8.96
C ARG A 3 -4.81 9.13 9.41
N GLU A 4 -5.64 9.52 10.38
CA GLU A 4 -5.69 10.91 10.85
C GLU A 4 -4.34 11.35 11.42
N PHE A 5 -3.71 10.50 12.23
CA PHE A 5 -2.41 10.80 12.82
C PHE A 5 -1.27 10.74 11.80
N GLN A 6 -1.40 9.94 10.74
CA GLN A 6 -0.44 9.89 9.63
C GLN A 6 -0.69 10.97 8.55
N SER A 7 -1.85 11.62 8.55
CA SER A 7 -2.24 12.60 7.51
C SER A 7 -1.32 13.80 7.40
N VAL A 8 -0.52 14.06 8.44
CA VAL A 8 0.51 15.12 8.43
C VAL A 8 1.48 14.95 7.26
N ILE A 9 1.78 13.71 6.85
CA ILE A 9 2.68 13.41 5.73
C ILE A 9 2.16 14.03 4.43
N GLY A 10 0.91 13.74 4.05
CA GLY A 10 0.31 14.28 2.84
C GLY A 10 0.12 15.81 2.91
N LYS A 11 -0.30 16.33 4.07
CA LYS A 11 -0.49 17.78 4.29
C LYS A 11 0.80 18.56 4.11
N GLU A 12 1.90 18.09 4.71
CA GLU A 12 3.21 18.70 4.54
C GLU A 12 3.72 18.55 3.12
N THR A 13 3.51 17.39 2.49
CA THR A 13 3.88 17.15 1.09
C THR A 13 3.19 18.15 0.15
N ARG A 14 1.88 18.38 0.29
CA ARG A 14 1.15 19.38 -0.51
C ARG A 14 1.70 20.78 -0.29
N LYS A 15 1.90 21.17 0.98
CA LYS A 15 2.45 22.49 1.32
C LYS A 15 3.82 22.70 0.67
N GLN A 16 4.71 21.72 0.80
CA GLN A 16 6.06 21.77 0.24
C GLN A 16 6.06 21.77 -1.30
N ALA A 17 5.15 21.03 -1.93
CA ALA A 17 4.96 21.04 -3.39
C ALA A 17 4.58 22.43 -3.89
N LEU A 18 3.62 23.07 -3.23
CA LEU A 18 3.20 24.44 -3.55
C LEU A 18 4.35 25.44 -3.37
N GLU A 19 5.11 25.33 -2.28
CA GLU A 19 6.26 26.20 -2.01
C GLU A 19 7.41 26.01 -3.01
N LYS A 20 7.64 24.79 -3.51
CA LYS A 20 8.79 24.45 -4.37
C LYS A 20 8.53 24.61 -5.87
N TRP A 21 7.33 24.30 -6.34
CA TRP A 21 7.00 24.32 -7.77
C TRP A 21 5.59 24.84 -8.08
N ASP A 22 4.94 25.53 -7.14
CA ASP A 22 3.63 26.19 -7.31
C ASP A 22 2.53 25.24 -7.82
N GLY A 23 2.47 24.05 -7.24
CA GLY A 23 1.48 23.06 -7.65
C GLY A 23 1.38 21.84 -6.73
N LYS A 24 0.92 20.74 -7.30
CA LYS A 24 0.83 19.42 -6.66
C LYS A 24 1.70 18.41 -7.44
N PRO A 25 2.08 17.28 -6.84
CA PRO A 25 2.79 16.22 -7.55
C PRO A 25 1.89 15.58 -8.61
N ASP A 26 2.44 15.12 -9.74
CA ASP A 26 1.68 14.28 -10.69
C ASP A 26 1.44 12.87 -10.13
N VAL A 27 2.38 12.39 -9.30
CA VAL A 27 2.36 11.05 -8.71
C VAL A 27 2.85 11.14 -7.27
N VAL A 28 2.16 10.44 -6.36
CA VAL A 28 2.67 10.14 -5.02
C VAL A 28 2.81 8.63 -4.86
N ILE A 29 3.95 8.20 -4.32
CA ILE A 29 4.33 6.79 -4.21
C ILE A 29 4.66 6.48 -2.76
N ALA A 30 4.22 5.31 -2.29
CA ALA A 30 4.51 4.84 -0.94
C ALA A 30 4.53 3.30 -0.87
N CYS A 31 5.37 2.74 -0.01
CA CYS A 31 5.39 1.30 0.22
C CYS A 31 4.19 0.85 1.06
N VAL A 32 3.70 -0.36 0.79
CA VAL A 32 2.48 -0.92 1.38
C VAL A 32 2.79 -2.27 2.01
N GLY A 33 2.98 -2.25 3.34
CA GLY A 33 2.73 -3.41 4.20
C GLY A 33 1.30 -3.33 4.73
N THR A 34 1.12 -2.97 6.00
CA THR A 34 -0.23 -2.68 6.55
C THR A 34 -0.87 -1.39 6.00
N GLY A 35 -0.05 -0.45 5.50
CA GLY A 35 -0.52 0.71 4.72
C GLY A 35 -0.62 2.06 5.43
N SER A 36 -0.10 2.20 6.66
CA SER A 36 -0.24 3.44 7.45
C SER A 36 0.45 4.65 6.81
N ASN A 37 1.70 4.50 6.35
CA ASN A 37 2.45 5.56 5.69
C ASN A 37 1.82 5.94 4.34
N ALA A 38 1.41 4.94 3.55
CA ALA A 38 0.77 5.14 2.26
C ALA A 38 -0.54 5.90 2.41
N MET A 39 -1.41 5.50 3.34
CA MET A 39 -2.62 6.27 3.61
C MET A 39 -2.35 7.66 4.17
N GLY A 40 -1.29 7.84 4.96
CA GLY A 40 -0.85 9.16 5.43
C GLY A 40 -0.46 10.11 4.29
N MET A 41 0.26 9.59 3.30
CA MET A 41 0.62 10.30 2.08
C MET A 41 -0.60 10.55 1.19
N PHE A 42 -1.34 9.49 0.85
CA PHE A 42 -2.41 9.53 -0.14
C PHE A 42 -3.61 10.36 0.31
N HIS A 43 -3.92 10.37 1.62
CA HIS A 43 -5.16 10.93 2.13
C HIS A 43 -5.42 12.36 1.65
N GLU A 44 -4.38 13.19 1.63
CA GLU A 44 -4.46 14.58 1.20
C GLU A 44 -4.79 14.72 -0.29
N PHE A 45 -4.39 13.74 -1.12
CA PHE A 45 -4.52 13.77 -2.58
C PHE A 45 -5.67 12.90 -3.13
N ILE A 46 -6.46 12.23 -2.28
CA ILE A 46 -7.56 11.33 -2.71
C ILE A 46 -8.55 12.02 -3.64
N HIS A 47 -8.81 13.31 -3.47
CA HIS A 47 -9.76 14.06 -4.30
C HIS A 47 -9.14 14.75 -5.52
N ASP A 48 -7.82 14.74 -5.66
CA ASP A 48 -7.12 15.24 -6.84
C ASP A 48 -7.02 14.11 -7.89
N SER A 49 -8.01 14.00 -8.79
CA SER A 49 -8.10 12.88 -9.74
C SER A 49 -6.98 12.81 -10.78
N ASP A 50 -6.28 13.92 -10.99
CA ASP A 50 -5.08 14.05 -11.82
C ASP A 50 -3.79 13.61 -11.11
N VAL A 51 -3.82 13.46 -9.77
CA VAL A 51 -2.68 12.92 -8.99
C VAL A 51 -2.80 11.41 -8.89
N ARG A 52 -1.82 10.71 -9.44
CA ARG A 52 -1.72 9.24 -9.35
C ARG A 52 -1.25 8.81 -7.96
N LEU A 53 -1.92 7.82 -7.39
CA LEU A 53 -1.57 7.24 -6.09
C LEU A 53 -1.04 5.83 -6.32
N VAL A 54 0.25 5.61 -6.05
CA VAL A 54 0.92 4.34 -6.35
C VAL A 54 1.39 3.68 -5.06
N GLY A 55 0.77 2.55 -4.72
CA GLY A 55 1.23 1.70 -3.63
C GLY A 55 2.21 0.63 -4.13
N VAL A 56 3.32 0.44 -3.44
CA VAL A 56 4.32 -0.59 -3.80
C VAL A 56 4.33 -1.68 -2.72
N GLU A 57 3.92 -2.90 -3.07
CA GLU A 57 3.98 -4.05 -2.15
C GLU A 57 5.27 -4.86 -2.33
N ALA A 58 5.67 -5.61 -1.31
CA ALA A 58 6.84 -6.48 -1.41
C ALA A 58 6.51 -7.76 -2.17
N ALA A 59 7.18 -7.98 -3.31
CA ALA A 59 7.15 -9.23 -4.06
C ALA A 59 8.08 -10.30 -3.48
N GLY A 60 8.87 -9.99 -2.44
CA GLY A 60 9.80 -10.95 -1.82
C GLY A 60 10.75 -11.56 -2.86
N LEU A 61 10.79 -12.89 -2.94
CA LEU A 61 11.58 -13.63 -3.93
C LEU A 61 10.89 -13.73 -5.31
N GLY A 62 9.89 -12.90 -5.57
CA GLY A 62 9.06 -12.88 -6.77
C GLY A 62 7.65 -13.42 -6.52
N LEU A 63 6.66 -12.89 -7.25
CA LEU A 63 5.25 -13.22 -7.06
C LEU A 63 4.92 -14.71 -7.28
N GLU A 64 5.62 -15.37 -8.20
CA GLU A 64 5.37 -16.78 -8.54
C GLU A 64 6.09 -17.76 -7.59
N SER A 65 6.94 -17.26 -6.69
CA SER A 65 7.68 -18.09 -5.73
C SER A 65 6.81 -18.57 -4.57
N GLY A 66 5.64 -17.95 -4.35
CA GLY A 66 4.85 -18.09 -3.13
C GLY A 66 5.49 -17.46 -1.89
N ARG A 67 6.64 -16.79 -2.04
CA ARG A 67 7.40 -16.12 -0.98
C ARG A 67 7.38 -14.61 -1.20
N HIS A 68 6.22 -14.00 -0.91
CA HIS A 68 5.98 -12.56 -1.06
C HIS A 68 5.02 -12.02 0.01
N SER A 69 4.84 -10.69 0.04
CA SER A 69 3.86 -10.00 0.88
C SER A 69 2.93 -9.09 0.06
N SER A 70 2.73 -9.39 -1.23
CA SER A 70 1.90 -8.62 -2.16
C SER A 70 0.40 -8.92 -2.02
N THR A 71 -0.18 -8.41 -0.93
CA THR A 71 -1.56 -8.68 -0.51
C THR A 71 -2.60 -8.17 -1.51
N LEU A 72 -2.47 -6.94 -1.99
CA LEU A 72 -3.39 -6.34 -2.95
C LEU A 72 -3.21 -6.94 -4.35
N MET A 73 -2.03 -7.47 -4.68
CA MET A 73 -1.79 -8.07 -6.00
C MET A 73 -2.18 -9.54 -6.11
N LYS A 74 -2.01 -10.34 -5.05
CA LYS A 74 -2.23 -11.80 -5.07
C LYS A 74 -3.22 -12.31 -4.02
N GLY A 75 -3.64 -11.47 -3.09
CA GLY A 75 -4.58 -11.86 -2.04
C GLY A 75 -6.03 -11.81 -2.47
N GLU A 76 -6.88 -12.26 -1.56
CA GLU A 76 -8.33 -12.31 -1.71
C GLU A 76 -9.02 -11.57 -0.56
N VAL A 77 -10.30 -11.26 -0.72
CA VAL A 77 -11.07 -10.60 0.35
C VAL A 77 -11.42 -11.61 1.44
N GLY A 78 -11.18 -11.23 2.70
CA GLY A 78 -11.62 -12.01 3.85
C GLY A 78 -11.48 -11.22 5.15
N VAL A 79 -11.62 -11.90 6.28
CA VAL A 79 -11.67 -11.28 7.61
C VAL A 79 -10.43 -11.69 8.41
N TYR A 80 -9.58 -10.72 8.74
CA TYR A 80 -8.40 -10.96 9.55
C TYR A 80 -8.12 -9.75 10.44
N HIS A 81 -7.68 -10.01 11.68
CA HIS A 81 -7.42 -8.98 12.69
C HIS A 81 -8.54 -7.91 12.84
N GLY A 82 -9.81 -8.35 12.73
CA GLY A 82 -10.97 -7.50 13.00
C GLY A 82 -11.41 -6.59 11.84
N ALA A 83 -10.90 -6.79 10.62
CA ALA A 83 -11.33 -6.04 9.44
C ALA A 83 -11.60 -6.97 8.25
N ILE A 84 -12.57 -6.58 7.40
CA ILE A 84 -12.73 -7.15 6.06
C ILE A 84 -11.80 -6.40 5.12
N SER A 85 -10.87 -7.10 4.48
CA SER A 85 -9.87 -6.51 3.60
C SER A 85 -9.28 -7.58 2.67
N TYR A 86 -8.38 -7.18 1.78
CA TYR A 86 -7.49 -8.12 1.11
C TYR A 86 -6.51 -8.76 2.11
N LEU A 87 -6.28 -10.06 1.96
CA LEU A 87 -5.28 -10.84 2.67
C LEU A 87 -4.79 -12.03 1.84
N LEU A 88 -3.60 -12.53 2.16
CA LEU A 88 -3.02 -13.75 1.63
C LEU A 88 -3.57 -14.94 2.41
N GLN A 89 -4.39 -15.76 1.75
CA GLN A 89 -5.00 -16.95 2.33
C GLN A 89 -5.10 -18.06 1.28
N ASP A 90 -5.18 -19.31 1.73
CA ASP A 90 -5.45 -20.46 0.87
C ASP A 90 -6.95 -20.71 0.66
N ASP A 91 -7.29 -21.74 -0.10
CA ASP A 91 -8.67 -22.11 -0.44
C ASP A 91 -9.53 -22.46 0.79
N ASP A 92 -8.88 -22.87 1.90
CA ASP A 92 -9.53 -23.17 3.17
C ASP A 92 -9.62 -21.92 4.09
N GLY A 93 -9.18 -20.76 3.60
CA GLY A 93 -9.14 -19.50 4.33
C GLY A 93 -8.04 -19.42 5.39
N GLN A 94 -7.04 -20.30 5.34
CA GLN A 94 -5.89 -20.25 6.25
C GLN A 94 -4.89 -19.19 5.78
N ILE A 95 -4.31 -18.46 6.72
CA ILE A 95 -3.37 -17.38 6.42
C ILE A 95 -2.08 -17.95 5.85
N ILE A 96 -1.69 -17.48 4.66
CA ILE A 96 -0.40 -17.80 4.05
C ILE A 96 0.68 -16.96 4.72
N GLN A 97 1.80 -17.59 5.06
CA GLN A 97 2.93 -16.89 5.67
C GLN A 97 3.54 -15.89 4.66
N PRO A 98 3.52 -14.58 4.96
CA PRO A 98 4.10 -13.57 4.09
C PRO A 98 5.63 -13.67 4.12
N HIS A 99 6.29 -13.14 3.07
CA HIS A 99 7.74 -13.00 3.04
C HIS A 99 8.18 -11.67 2.43
N SER A 100 9.19 -11.03 3.02
CA SER A 100 9.96 -9.93 2.45
C SER A 100 11.27 -9.79 3.22
N ILE A 101 12.33 -9.32 2.55
CA ILE A 101 13.57 -8.93 3.23
C ILE A 101 13.35 -7.76 4.22
N ALA A 102 12.34 -6.92 3.98
CA ALA A 102 11.98 -5.81 4.83
C ALA A 102 10.95 -6.25 5.88
N ALA A 103 11.37 -6.42 7.13
CA ALA A 103 10.50 -6.86 8.23
C ALA A 103 9.22 -6.01 8.42
N GLY A 104 9.25 -4.72 8.06
CA GLY A 104 8.07 -3.85 8.11
C GLY A 104 7.01 -4.13 7.03
N MET A 105 7.36 -4.89 5.99
CA MET A 105 6.50 -5.26 4.87
C MET A 105 5.98 -6.70 4.96
N GLU A 106 6.57 -7.54 5.82
CA GLU A 106 6.23 -8.96 5.98
C GLU A 106 4.91 -9.14 6.77
N TYR A 107 3.79 -8.87 6.11
CA TYR A 107 2.45 -8.97 6.70
C TYR A 107 1.43 -9.48 5.66
N PRO A 108 0.50 -10.38 6.04
CA PRO A 108 -0.35 -11.06 5.05
C PRO A 108 -1.64 -10.30 4.72
N GLY A 109 -1.84 -9.10 5.27
CA GLY A 109 -3.06 -8.33 5.10
C GLY A 109 -2.77 -6.88 4.73
N VAL A 110 -3.83 -6.09 4.54
CA VAL A 110 -3.67 -4.66 4.30
C VAL A 110 -4.82 -3.88 4.91
N GLY A 111 -4.62 -2.59 5.21
CA GLY A 111 -5.68 -1.72 5.71
C GLY A 111 -6.87 -1.63 4.73
N PRO A 112 -8.13 -1.70 5.22
CA PRO A 112 -9.32 -1.75 4.37
C PRO A 112 -9.52 -0.50 3.49
N GLN A 113 -8.94 0.64 3.87
CA GLN A 113 -8.96 1.84 3.03
C GLN A 113 -8.13 1.67 1.75
N LEU A 114 -6.99 0.98 1.81
CA LEU A 114 -6.20 0.70 0.60
C LEU A 114 -6.91 -0.34 -0.29
N SER A 115 -7.53 -1.35 0.32
CA SER A 115 -8.42 -2.29 -0.40
C SER A 115 -9.51 -1.54 -1.15
N PHE A 116 -10.18 -0.59 -0.51
CA PHE A 116 -11.19 0.24 -1.18
C PHE A 116 -10.59 1.13 -2.30
N LEU A 117 -9.41 1.70 -2.10
CA LEU A 117 -8.75 2.51 -3.13
C LEU A 117 -8.33 1.66 -4.35
N LYS A 118 -7.96 0.40 -4.15
CA LYS A 118 -7.75 -0.59 -5.23
C LYS A 118 -9.06 -0.83 -5.98
N GLU A 119 -10.12 -1.23 -5.27
CA GLU A 119 -11.42 -1.57 -5.87
C GLU A 119 -12.05 -0.42 -6.65
N SER A 120 -11.94 0.80 -6.12
CA SER A 120 -12.46 2.01 -6.78
C SER A 120 -11.59 2.49 -7.95
N GLY A 121 -10.41 1.89 -8.16
CA GLY A 121 -9.43 2.33 -9.16
C GLY A 121 -8.78 3.68 -8.84
N ARG A 122 -8.96 4.20 -7.61
CA ARG A 122 -8.39 5.48 -7.22
C ARG A 122 -6.88 5.39 -6.95
N ALA A 123 -6.40 4.24 -6.48
CA ALA A 123 -4.98 3.95 -6.35
C ALA A 123 -4.61 2.72 -7.18
N GLU A 124 -3.41 2.75 -7.73
CA GLU A 124 -2.80 1.64 -8.44
C GLU A 124 -1.73 0.99 -7.56
N PHE A 125 -1.57 -0.32 -7.70
CA PHE A 125 -0.64 -1.09 -6.90
C PHE A 125 0.32 -1.84 -7.82
N CYS A 126 1.60 -1.75 -7.49
CA CYS A 126 2.66 -2.51 -8.12
C CYS A 126 3.50 -3.19 -7.04
N VAL A 127 4.55 -3.88 -7.47
CA VAL A 127 5.41 -4.64 -6.56
C VAL A 127 6.88 -4.33 -6.81
N ALA A 128 7.69 -4.54 -5.78
CA ALA A 128 9.14 -4.60 -5.88
C ALA A 128 9.65 -5.87 -5.18
N THR A 129 10.53 -6.61 -5.84
CA THR A 129 11.24 -7.77 -5.29
C THR A 129 12.26 -7.35 -4.25
N ASP A 130 12.75 -8.33 -3.48
CA ASP A 130 13.82 -8.07 -2.50
C ASP A 130 15.11 -7.58 -3.18
N GLU A 131 15.39 -8.02 -4.41
CA GLU A 131 16.53 -7.54 -5.21
C GLU A 131 16.31 -6.08 -5.66
N GLU A 132 15.15 -5.77 -6.25
CA GLU A 132 14.82 -4.39 -6.68
C GLU A 132 14.78 -3.39 -5.52
N ALA A 133 14.51 -3.84 -4.29
CA ALA A 133 14.51 -3.00 -3.10
C ALA A 133 15.92 -2.72 -2.54
N LEU A 134 16.92 -3.55 -2.89
CA LEU A 134 18.31 -3.39 -2.45
C LEU A 134 19.17 -2.57 -3.42
N ASP A 135 18.84 -2.59 -4.71
CA ASP A 135 19.52 -1.82 -5.77
C ASP A 135 19.26 -0.30 -5.70
#